data_AF-A0A2G6NFU5-F1
#
_entry.id   AF-A0A2G6NFU5-F1
#
_cell.length_a   1.000
_cell.length_b   1.000
_cell.length_c   1.000
_cell.angle_alpha   90.00
_cell.angle_beta   90.00
_cell.angle_gamma   90.00
#
_symmetry.space_group_name_H-M   'P 1'
#
loop_
_entity.id
_entity.type
_entity.pdbx_description
1 polymer ?
#
loop_
_entity_poly.entity_id
_entity_poly.type
_entity_poly.pdbx_seq_one_letter_code
_entity_poly.pdbx_strand_id
1 'polypeptide(L)'
;MPLMMLAAQPGLAANGDRDSFGYTYYDNASPSGPKYEWTDISKSGTCIEDKGSDFERYSKRGPFNIGFSFRFYGGLYSKFYILGPGIIAFTQPNQAGAGSGDRLPNPNAPSRGRPTNMIAALWDYLDPGG
;
A
#
# COMPACT_ATOMS: atom_id res chain seq x y z
N MET A 1 -24.59 5.00 -16.80
CA MET A 1 -24.41 3.79 -15.98
C MET A 1 -23.63 4.21 -14.73
N PRO A 2 -24.23 4.36 -13.54
CA PRO A 2 -23.45 4.78 -12.38
C PRO A 2 -22.68 3.57 -11.82
N LEU A 3 -21.36 3.74 -11.71
CA LEU A 3 -20.41 2.81 -11.13
C LEU A 3 -20.68 2.70 -9.63
N MET A 4 -21.11 1.51 -9.20
CA MET A 4 -21.28 1.16 -7.79
C MET A 4 -19.89 0.88 -7.21
N MET A 5 -19.28 1.85 -6.53
CA MET A 5 -18.14 1.58 -5.67
C MET A 5 -18.64 0.77 -4.48
N LEU A 6 -18.19 -0.48 -4.40
CA LEU A 6 -18.36 -1.33 -3.24
C LEU A 6 -17.66 -0.63 -2.06
N ALA A 7 -18.45 -0.11 -1.12
CA ALA A 7 -17.92 0.41 0.13
C ALA A 7 -17.12 -0.70 0.81
N ALA A 8 -15.82 -0.47 1.03
CA ALA A 8 -15.03 -1.32 1.90
C ALA A 8 -15.77 -1.41 3.23
N GLN A 9 -16.07 -2.63 3.68
CA GLN A 9 -16.64 -2.85 5.01
C GLN A 9 -15.73 -2.16 6.03
N PRO A 10 -16.27 -1.42 7.01
CA PRO A 10 -15.46 -0.76 8.03
C PRO A 10 -14.74 -1.83 8.85
N GLY A 11 -13.51 -2.11 8.47
CA GLY A 11 -12.62 -3.01 9.18
C GLY A 11 -12.12 -2.30 10.43
N LEU A 12 -12.85 -2.49 11.54
CA LEU A 12 -12.38 -2.50 12.93
C LEU A 12 -11.06 -1.77 13.21
N ALA A 13 -11.09 -0.45 13.16
CA ALA A 13 -10.81 0.35 14.35
C ALA A 13 -11.75 1.56 14.28
N ALA A 14 -12.29 2.01 15.42
CA ALA A 14 -12.88 3.33 15.41
C ALA A 14 -11.75 4.34 15.27
N ASN A 15 -12.02 5.49 14.66
CA ASN A 15 -11.10 6.62 14.56
C ASN A 15 -10.16 6.76 15.78
N GLY A 16 -8.87 6.51 15.59
CA GLY A 16 -7.85 6.70 16.63
C GLY A 16 -7.61 5.52 17.58
N ASP A 17 -8.33 4.40 17.45
CA ASP A 17 -8.08 3.23 18.30
C ASP A 17 -6.68 2.66 18.05
N ARG A 18 -6.00 2.36 19.16
CA ARG A 18 -4.64 1.82 19.17
C ARG A 18 -4.71 0.33 18.86
N ASP A 19 -4.05 -0.11 17.79
CA ASP A 19 -3.90 -1.52 17.49
C ASP A 19 -3.08 -2.25 18.58
N SER A 20 -3.07 -3.59 18.53
CA SER A 20 -2.33 -4.42 19.49
C SER A 20 -0.81 -4.22 19.46
N PHE A 21 -0.29 -3.48 18.48
CA PHE A 21 1.13 -3.17 18.30
C PHE A 21 1.48 -1.73 18.69
N GLY A 22 0.48 -0.94 19.07
CA GLY A 22 0.61 0.40 19.59
C GLY A 22 0.44 1.55 18.60
N TYR A 23 -0.03 1.27 17.39
CA TYR A 23 -0.27 2.27 16.34
C TYR A 23 -1.73 2.72 16.34
N THR A 24 -1.95 4.01 16.12
CA THR A 24 -3.28 4.63 15.96
C THR A 24 -3.37 5.24 14.57
N TYR A 25 -4.56 5.30 13.98
CA TYR A 25 -4.78 6.04 12.74
C TYR A 25 -5.88 7.08 12.91
N TYR A 26 -5.81 8.16 12.13
CA TYR A 26 -6.90 9.09 11.94
C TYR A 26 -7.18 9.19 10.45
N ASP A 27 -8.44 9.02 10.07
CA ASP A 27 -8.90 9.32 8.72
C ASP A 27 -9.53 10.72 8.66
N ASN A 28 -9.99 11.13 7.49
CA ASN A 28 -10.58 12.45 7.28
C ASN A 28 -11.99 12.62 7.87
N ALA A 29 -12.57 11.58 8.48
CA ALA A 29 -13.80 11.67 9.27
C ALA A 29 -13.51 11.96 10.75
N SER A 30 -12.26 11.77 11.22
CA SER A 30 -11.86 12.17 12.57
C SER A 30 -11.75 13.70 12.72
N PRO A 31 -12.23 14.30 13.82
CA PRO A 31 -12.01 15.72 14.13
C PRO A 31 -10.53 16.13 14.18
N SER A 32 -9.64 15.20 14.53
CA SER A 32 -8.18 15.39 14.56
C SER A 32 -7.48 14.79 13.35
N GLY A 33 -8.24 14.30 12.37
CA GLY A 33 -7.72 13.71 11.16
C GLY A 33 -7.34 14.74 10.10
N PRO A 34 -6.64 14.28 9.05
CA PRO A 34 -6.32 15.13 7.92
C PRO A 34 -7.60 15.58 7.21
N LYS A 35 -7.65 16.83 6.74
CA LYS A 35 -8.73 17.22 5.83
C LYS A 35 -8.58 16.43 4.53
N TYR A 36 -9.68 15.93 4.00
CA TYR A 36 -9.67 15.34 2.66
C TYR A 36 -9.27 16.41 1.65
N GLU A 37 -8.20 16.16 0.91
CA GLU A 37 -7.75 17.02 -0.18
C GLU A 37 -7.30 16.12 -1.33
N TRP A 38 -7.84 16.37 -2.52
CA TRP A 38 -7.41 15.66 -3.72
C TRP A 38 -6.37 16.51 -4.45
N THR A 39 -5.11 16.07 -4.40
CA THR A 39 -4.01 16.74 -5.10
C THR A 39 -3.80 16.09 -6.47
N ASP A 40 -4.12 16.81 -7.54
CA ASP A 40 -3.83 16.36 -8.90
C ASP A 40 -2.33 16.44 -9.18
N ILE A 41 -1.70 15.29 -9.38
CA ILE A 41 -0.28 15.17 -9.73
C ILE A 41 -0.06 14.87 -11.22
N SER A 42 -1.09 14.94 -12.07
CA SER A 42 -0.96 14.65 -13.50
C SER A 42 0.05 15.54 -14.23
N LYS A 43 0.29 16.76 -13.72
CA LYS A 43 1.25 17.72 -14.29
C LYS A 43 2.57 17.84 -13.51
N SER A 44 2.56 17.56 -12.20
CA SER A 44 3.70 17.75 -11.30
C SER A 44 4.41 16.44 -10.95
N GLY A 45 3.71 15.32 -11.07
CA GLY A 45 4.23 14.00 -10.77
C GLY A 45 5.20 13.49 -11.84
N THR A 46 6.06 12.56 -11.43
CA THR A 46 6.86 11.77 -12.38
C THR A 46 6.05 10.55 -12.76
N CYS A 47 5.72 10.42 -14.06
CA CYS A 47 5.12 9.20 -14.58
C CYS A 47 6.11 8.04 -14.42
N ILE A 48 5.70 6.99 -13.75
CA ILE A 48 6.43 5.73 -13.69
C ILE A 48 5.83 4.88 -14.80
N GLU A 49 6.41 4.96 -15.99
CA GLU A 49 5.90 4.25 -17.17
C GLU A 49 5.93 2.74 -16.96
N ASP A 50 4.82 2.08 -17.29
CA ASP A 50 4.80 0.66 -17.54
C ASP A 50 5.15 0.42 -19.01
N LYS A 51 6.29 -0.24 -19.27
CA LYS A 51 6.62 -0.76 -20.59
C LYS A 51 5.82 -2.03 -20.93
N GLY A 52 4.51 -2.02 -20.67
CA GLY A 52 3.58 -3.12 -20.86
C GLY A 52 2.17 -2.72 -20.44
N SER A 53 1.15 -3.30 -21.06
CA SER A 53 -0.26 -2.93 -20.90
C SER A 53 -0.89 -3.37 -19.57
N ASP A 54 -0.11 -3.87 -18.62
CA ASP A 54 -0.67 -4.38 -17.39
C ASP A 54 0.36 -4.26 -16.26
N PHE A 55 0.02 -3.50 -15.21
CA PHE A 55 0.76 -3.54 -13.94
C PHE A 55 0.37 -4.85 -13.25
N GLU A 56 0.81 -5.95 -13.85
CA GLU A 56 0.34 -7.29 -13.51
C GLU A 56 0.68 -7.63 -12.06
N ARG A 57 -0.02 -8.64 -11.54
CA ARG A 57 0.14 -9.25 -10.22
C ARG A 57 1.58 -9.38 -9.70
N TYR A 58 2.57 -9.47 -10.59
CA TYR A 58 3.99 -9.67 -10.24
C TYR A 58 4.95 -8.57 -10.73
N SER A 59 4.45 -7.40 -11.11
CA SER A 59 5.30 -6.26 -11.48
C SER A 59 6.02 -5.67 -10.26
N LYS A 60 7.28 -5.26 -10.44
CA LYS A 60 8.10 -4.56 -9.44
C LYS A 60 8.83 -3.38 -10.08
N ARG A 61 8.86 -2.23 -9.40
CA ARG A 61 9.55 -1.00 -9.81
C ARG A 61 10.28 -0.36 -8.63
N GLY A 62 11.29 0.44 -8.95
CA GLY A 62 12.13 1.14 -7.98
C GLY A 62 13.54 0.55 -7.84
N PRO A 63 14.31 1.00 -6.84
CA PRO A 63 13.87 1.89 -5.76
C PRO A 63 13.62 3.33 -6.23
N PHE A 64 12.61 3.97 -5.66
CA PHE A 64 12.35 5.39 -5.77
C PHE A 64 12.70 6.09 -4.46
N ASN A 65 13.19 7.33 -4.53
CA ASN A 65 13.47 8.12 -3.33
C ASN A 65 12.18 8.70 -2.78
N ILE A 66 11.97 8.59 -1.47
CA ILE A 66 10.83 9.22 -0.77
C ILE A 66 11.04 10.73 -0.66
N GLY A 67 12.30 11.18 -0.58
CA GLY A 67 12.67 12.59 -0.40
C GLY A 67 12.74 13.04 1.07
N PHE A 68 12.34 12.18 2.02
CA PHE A 68 12.47 12.41 3.45
C PHE A 68 12.64 11.07 4.20
N SER A 69 12.94 11.15 5.50
CA SER A 69 13.03 9.96 6.36
C SER A 69 11.63 9.55 6.82
N PHE A 70 11.14 8.42 6.31
CA PHE A 70 9.83 7.87 6.64
C PHE A 70 9.95 6.77 7.69
N ARG A 71 9.26 6.94 8.82
CA ARG A 71 9.22 5.93 9.89
C ARG A 71 8.01 5.03 9.71
N PHE A 72 8.23 3.72 9.61
CA PHE A 72 7.17 2.73 9.43
C PHE A 72 7.45 1.51 10.31
N TYR A 73 6.52 1.18 11.21
CA TYR A 73 6.62 0.06 12.16
C TYR A 73 8.01 -0.04 12.85
N GLY A 74 8.52 1.07 13.38
CA GLY A 74 9.82 1.16 14.06
C GLY A 74 11.04 1.28 13.14
N GLY A 75 10.92 0.93 11.86
CA GLY A 75 11.96 1.10 10.84
C GLY A 75 12.01 2.52 10.28
N LEU A 76 13.19 2.95 9.81
CA LEU A 76 13.40 4.22 9.11
C LEU A 76 13.78 3.94 7.65
N TYR A 77 13.07 4.56 6.71
CA TYR A 77 13.19 4.30 5.28
C TYR A 77 13.31 5.61 4.50
N SER A 78 14.10 5.62 3.44
CA SER A 78 14.25 6.76 2.53
C SER A 78 13.92 6.41 1.08
N LYS A 79 13.59 5.14 0.83
CA LYS A 79 13.30 4.58 -0.49
C LYS A 79 12.08 3.69 -0.42
N PHE A 80 11.42 3.54 -1.56
CA PHE A 80 10.29 2.62 -1.72
C PHE A 80 10.33 1.90 -3.07
N TYR A 81 9.59 0.81 -3.13
CA TYR A 81 9.36 0.01 -4.32
C TYR A 81 7.85 -0.05 -4.56
N ILE A 82 7.44 -0.03 -5.82
CA ILE A 82 6.03 -0.21 -6.21
C ILE A 82 5.89 -1.63 -6.75
N LEU A 83 4.90 -2.37 -6.25
CA LEU A 83 4.57 -3.73 -6.65
C LEU A 83 3.12 -3.82 -7.13
N GLY A 84 2.90 -4.64 -8.17
CA GLY A 84 1.57 -5.02 -8.62
C GLY A 84 0.75 -5.64 -7.49
N PRO A 85 -0.54 -5.31 -7.33
CA PRO A 85 -1.40 -4.36 -8.09
C PRO A 85 -1.57 -2.96 -7.44
N GLY A 86 -0.72 -2.57 -6.48
CA GLY A 86 -0.95 -1.34 -5.70
C GLY A 86 -0.29 -1.37 -4.33
N ILE A 87 0.83 -2.08 -4.24
CA ILE A 87 1.58 -2.30 -3.02
C ILE A 87 2.83 -1.44 -3.06
N ILE A 88 3.12 -0.75 -1.96
CA ILE A 88 4.37 -0.05 -1.73
C ILE A 88 5.15 -0.85 -0.68
N ALA A 89 6.41 -1.16 -0.96
CA ALA A 89 7.32 -1.82 -0.02
C ALA A 89 8.53 -0.92 0.28
N PHE A 90 9.00 -0.89 1.54
CA PHE A 90 10.11 -0.03 1.95
C PHE A 90 11.49 -0.72 1.96
N THR A 91 11.52 -2.03 1.72
CA THR A 91 12.74 -2.80 1.41
C THR A 91 12.54 -3.59 0.13
N GLN A 92 13.63 -3.87 -0.58
CA GLN A 92 13.57 -4.64 -1.82
C GLN A 92 12.95 -6.02 -1.57
N PRO A 93 11.78 -6.32 -2.15
CA PRO A 93 11.20 -7.64 -2.01
C PRO A 93 11.77 -8.57 -3.09
N ASN A 94 11.85 -9.86 -2.77
CA ASN A 94 12.26 -10.88 -3.73
C ASN A 94 11.12 -11.24 -4.68
N GLN A 95 9.88 -11.18 -4.19
CA GLN A 95 8.65 -11.41 -4.94
C GLN A 95 7.80 -10.14 -5.00
N ALA A 96 7.09 -9.93 -6.10
CA ALA A 96 6.08 -8.87 -6.18
C ALA A 96 4.75 -9.39 -5.60
N GLY A 97 4.15 -8.62 -4.68
CA GLY A 97 2.85 -8.92 -4.09
C GLY A 97 2.89 -9.43 -2.63
N ALA A 98 1.74 -9.29 -1.97
CA ALA A 98 1.48 -9.77 -0.60
C ALA A 98 1.08 -11.25 -0.56
N GLY A 99 0.59 -11.79 -1.68
CA GLY A 99 -0.08 -13.09 -1.75
C GLY A 99 -1.53 -13.02 -1.27
N SER A 100 -2.41 -13.74 -1.98
CA SER A 100 -3.83 -13.81 -1.60
C SER A 100 -4.00 -14.42 -0.20
N GLY A 101 -4.74 -13.72 0.67
CA GLY A 101 -5.16 -14.25 1.98
C GLY A 101 -4.10 -14.27 3.09
N ASP A 102 -2.89 -13.75 2.85
CA ASP A 102 -1.91 -13.57 3.92
C ASP A 102 -2.45 -12.55 4.94
N ARG A 103 -2.37 -12.86 6.24
CA ARG A 103 -2.67 -11.90 7.31
C ARG A 103 -1.41 -11.14 7.69
N LEU A 104 -1.48 -9.81 7.82
CA LEU A 104 -0.41 -9.06 8.46
C LEU A 104 -0.65 -8.89 9.97
N PRO A 105 0.42 -8.92 10.79
CA PRO A 105 1.80 -9.22 10.40
C PRO A 105 1.99 -10.72 10.06
N ASN A 106 2.63 -11.02 8.92
CA ASN A 106 2.92 -12.40 8.51
C ASN A 106 4.39 -12.75 8.84
N PRO A 107 4.67 -13.59 9.86
CA PRO A 107 6.03 -13.98 10.20
C PRO A 107 6.70 -14.84 9.10
N ASN A 108 5.91 -15.43 8.20
CA ASN A 108 6.41 -16.22 7.06
C ASN A 108 6.62 -15.38 5.79
N ALA A 109 6.32 -14.08 5.80
CA ALA A 109 6.59 -13.23 4.64
C ALA A 109 8.07 -13.26 4.21
N PRO A 110 9.07 -13.20 5.12
CA PRO A 110 10.48 -13.30 4.73
C PRO A 110 10.83 -14.61 4.02
N SER A 111 10.37 -15.76 4.55
CA SER A 111 10.68 -17.07 4.00
C SER A 111 10.04 -17.30 2.63
N ARG A 112 8.97 -16.57 2.32
CA ARG A 112 8.31 -16.55 1.01
C ARG A 112 8.83 -15.45 0.09
N GLY A 113 9.85 -14.68 0.51
CA GLY A 113 10.41 -13.57 -0.26
C GLY A 113 9.46 -12.38 -0.45
N ARG A 114 8.40 -12.29 0.37
CA ARG A 114 7.36 -11.26 0.33
C ARG A 114 7.78 -10.05 1.19
N PRO A 115 7.32 -8.83 0.87
CA PRO A 115 7.61 -7.66 1.67
C PRO A 115 7.00 -7.77 3.09
N THR A 116 7.77 -7.40 4.10
CA THR A 116 7.32 -7.34 5.51
C THR A 116 6.91 -5.93 5.94
N ASN A 117 7.33 -4.92 5.18
CA ASN A 117 7.15 -3.51 5.45
C ASN A 117 6.43 -2.84 4.27
N MET A 118 5.14 -3.13 4.14
CA MET A 118 4.34 -2.67 3.00
C MET A 118 3.08 -1.91 3.38
N ILE A 119 2.64 -1.07 2.45
CA ILE A 119 1.32 -0.45 2.41
C ILE A 119 0.63 -0.97 1.16
N ALA A 120 -0.58 -1.50 1.29
CA ALA A 120 -1.33 -2.08 0.18
C ALA A 120 -2.64 -1.32 0.01
N ALA A 121 -2.80 -0.60 -1.10
CA ALA A 121 -4.09 -0.04 -1.49
C ALA A 121 -5.06 -1.15 -1.93
N LEU A 122 -4.50 -2.16 -2.62
CA LEU A 122 -5.16 -3.40 -2.97
C LEU A 122 -4.36 -4.57 -2.38
N TRP A 123 -5.01 -5.39 -1.56
CA TRP A 123 -4.36 -6.51 -0.88
C TRP A 123 -4.07 -7.68 -1.83
N ASP A 124 -4.99 -7.91 -2.76
CA ASP A 124 -4.91 -8.97 -3.76
C ASP A 124 -5.10 -8.38 -5.15
N TYR A 125 -4.67 -9.16 -6.14
CA TYR A 125 -4.96 -8.87 -7.53
C TYR A 125 -6.47 -8.94 -7.77
N LEU A 126 -7.02 -7.88 -8.33
CA LEU A 126 -8.40 -7.87 -8.81
C LEU A 126 -8.37 -8.40 -10.23
N ASP A 127 -8.72 -9.68 -10.42
CA ASP A 127 -8.89 -10.24 -11.75
C ASP A 127 -10.31 -9.90 -12.26
N PRO A 128 -10.46 -9.07 -13.31
CA PRO A 128 -11.76 -8.85 -13.92
C PRO A 128 -12.22 -10.04 -14.78
N GLY A 129 -11.32 -10.99 -15.10
CA GLY A 129 -11.65 -12.27 -15.71
C GLY A 129 -11.74 -13.35 -14.63
N GLY A 130 -12.81 -14.13 -14.60
CA GLY A 130 -12.95 -15.24 -13.64
C GLY A 130 -11.91 -16.35 -13.80
#